data_AF-A0A535SEW6-F1
#
_entry.id   AF-A0A535SEW6-F1
#
_cell.length_a   1.000
_cell.length_b   1.000
_cell.length_c   1.000
_cell.angle_alpha   90.00
_cell.angle_beta   90.00
_cell.angle_gamma   90.00
#
_symmetry.space_group_name_H-M   'P 1'
#
loop_
_entity.id
_entity.type
_entity.pdbx_description
1 polymer ?
#
loop_
_entity_poly.entity_id
_entity_poly.type
_entity_poly.pdbx_seq_one_letter_code
_entity_poly.pdbx_strand_id
1 'polypeptide(L)'
;MATTILSLCLGALGIIGTAVFVTSTGMVMWHFREARIWSFRWQWRNWRLLQISAIATFFFMAMTASYGILDQPWAWLYMIFACKTGTWWLRCAINRRA
;
A
#
# COMPACT_ATOMS: atom_id res chain seq x y z
N MET A 1 29.40 7.66 1.56
CA MET A 1 29.36 6.53 2.51
C MET A 1 28.08 6.50 3.35
N ALA A 2 27.67 7.57 4.03
CA ALA A 2 26.40 7.58 4.79
C ALA A 2 25.16 7.44 3.89
N THR A 3 25.13 8.15 2.76
CA THR A 3 24.03 8.13 1.77
C THR A 3 23.84 6.76 1.12
N THR A 4 24.93 6.05 0.84
CA THR A 4 24.91 4.70 0.26
C THR A 4 24.34 3.65 1.21
N ILE A 5 24.62 3.75 2.51
CA ILE A 5 24.07 2.85 3.54
C ILE A 5 22.57 3.12 3.72
N LEU A 6 22.17 4.40 3.80
CA LEU A 6 20.76 4.81 3.86
C LEU A 6 19.98 4.29 2.65
N SER A 7 20.54 4.42 1.44
CA SER A 7 19.92 3.92 0.21
C SER A 7 19.71 2.41 0.22
N LEU A 8 20.66 1.63 0.74
CA LEU A 8 20.54 0.17 0.85
C LEU A 8 19.45 -0.21 1.87
N CYS A 9 19.41 0.46 3.02
CA CYS A 9 18.37 0.24 4.02
C CYS A 9 16.97 0.59 3.49
N LEU A 10 16.83 1.72 2.78
CA LEU A 10 15.60 2.12 2.11
C LEU A 10 15.19 1.11 1.02
N GLY A 11 16.15 0.55 0.28
CA GLY A 11 15.90 -0.49 -0.71
C GLY A 11 15.34 -1.75 -0.07
N ALA A 12 16.00 -2.25 0.97
CA ALA A 12 15.57 -3.42 1.72
C ALA A 12 14.20 -3.21 2.37
N LEU A 13 13.98 -2.06 3.02
CA LEU A 13 12.68 -1.70 3.62
C LEU A 13 11.58 -1.62 2.56
N GLY A 14 11.88 -1.08 1.38
CA GLY A 14 10.95 -1.00 0.25
C GLY A 14 10.49 -2.37 -0.22
N ILE A 15 11.44 -3.30 -0.41
CA ILE A 15 11.16 -4.68 -0.82
C ILE A 15 10.35 -5.41 0.25
N ILE A 16 10.78 -5.35 1.51
CA ILE A 16 10.11 -6.03 2.63
C ILE A 16 8.70 -5.48 2.81
N GLY A 17 8.54 -4.15 2.85
CA GLY A 17 7.24 -3.51 2.99
C GLY A 17 6.29 -3.88 1.86
N THR A 18 6.76 -3.85 0.62
CA THR A 18 5.95 -4.24 -0.56
C THR A 18 5.54 -5.72 -0.49
N ALA A 19 6.46 -6.62 -0.10
CA ALA A 19 6.16 -8.03 0.06
C ALA A 19 5.09 -8.27 1.15
N VAL A 20 5.17 -7.56 2.27
CA VAL A 20 4.16 -7.63 3.34
C VAL A 20 2.79 -7.13 2.87
N PHE A 21 2.72 -6.05 2.10
CA PHE A 21 1.45 -5.56 1.56
C PHE A 21 0.83 -6.52 0.53
N VAL A 22 1.65 -7.10 -0.36
CA VAL A 22 1.19 -8.06 -1.36
C VAL A 22 0.70 -9.35 -0.68
N THR A 23 1.47 -9.89 0.25
CA THR A 23 1.10 -11.12 0.98
C THR A 23 -0.14 -10.91 1.85
N SER A 24 -0.24 -9.81 2.59
CA SER A 24 -1.44 -9.50 3.38
C SER A 24 -2.69 -9.30 2.52
N THR A 25 -2.56 -8.62 1.38
CA THR A 25 -3.65 -8.48 0.40
C THR A 25 -4.09 -9.85 -0.14
N GLY A 26 -3.12 -10.69 -0.53
CA GLY A 26 -3.37 -12.05 -1.01
C GLY A 26 -4.04 -12.93 0.06
N MET A 27 -3.59 -12.86 1.30
CA MET A 27 -4.20 -13.59 2.43
C MET A 27 -5.65 -13.15 2.67
N VAL A 28 -5.94 -11.85 2.64
CA VAL A 28 -7.31 -11.35 2.78
C VAL A 28 -8.18 -11.79 1.61
N MET A 29 -7.67 -11.75 0.37
CA MET A 29 -8.40 -12.25 -0.80
C MET A 29 -8.67 -13.75 -0.72
N TRP A 30 -7.69 -14.54 -0.28
CA TRP A 30 -7.81 -15.99 -0.12
C TRP A 30 -8.78 -16.37 0.99
N HIS A 31 -8.66 -15.74 2.17
CA HIS A 31 -9.48 -16.04 3.34
C HIS A 31 -10.97 -15.75 3.10
N PHE A 32 -11.28 -14.74 2.30
CA PHE A 32 -12.66 -14.36 1.95
C PHE A 32 -13.03 -14.71 0.51
N ARG A 33 -12.38 -15.73 -0.09
CA ARG A 33 -12.61 -16.12 -1.49
C ARG A 33 -14.04 -16.59 -1.75
N GLU A 34 -14.65 -17.30 -0.80
CA GLU A 34 -16.02 -17.83 -0.92
C GLU A 34 -17.09 -16.91 -0.32
N ALA A 35 -16.74 -15.68 0.06
CA ALA A 35 -17.70 -14.76 0.63
C ALA A 35 -18.72 -14.33 -0.45
N ARG A 36 -19.99 -14.70 -0.24
CA ARG A 36 -21.12 -14.31 -1.10
C ARG A 36 -21.19 -12.78 -1.21
N ILE A 37 -21.36 -12.29 -2.44
CA ILE A 37 -21.53 -10.87 -2.75
C ILE A 37 -22.69 -10.31 -1.90
N TRP A 38 -22.48 -9.16 -1.23
CA TRP A 38 -23.38 -8.53 -0.23
C TRP A 38 -23.48 -9.17 1.17
N SER A 39 -22.76 -10.25 1.47
CA SER A 39 -22.70 -10.78 2.84
C SER A 39 -21.89 -9.88 3.80
N PHE A 40 -22.17 -9.95 5.10
CA PHE A 40 -21.39 -9.29 6.15
C PHE A 40 -19.89 -9.60 6.04
N ARG A 41 -19.53 -10.84 5.66
CA ARG A 41 -18.14 -11.26 5.39
C ARG A 41 -17.52 -10.51 4.20
N TRP A 42 -18.30 -10.17 3.18
CA TRP A 42 -17.84 -9.40 2.03
C TRP A 42 -17.58 -7.93 2.41
N GLN A 43 -18.46 -7.33 3.22
CA GLN A 43 -18.22 -6.00 3.79
C GLN A 43 -16.96 -5.96 4.65
N TRP A 44 -16.77 -6.97 5.51
CA TRP A 44 -15.60 -7.09 6.38
C TRP A 44 -14.29 -7.27 5.61
N ARG A 45 -14.26 -8.13 4.59
CA ARG A 45 -13.13 -8.26 3.63
C ARG A 45 -12.76 -6.90 3.07
N ASN A 46 -13.77 -6.18 2.62
CA ASN A 46 -13.61 -4.96 1.87
C ASN A 46 -13.20 -3.79 2.82
N TRP A 47 -13.55 -3.83 4.11
CA TRP A 47 -13.00 -2.97 5.16
C TRP A 47 -11.51 -3.26 5.45
N ARG A 48 -11.14 -4.53 5.57
CA ARG A 48 -9.73 -4.95 5.75
C ARG A 48 -8.86 -4.51 4.59
N LEU A 49 -9.31 -4.69 3.35
CA LEU A 49 -8.60 -4.24 2.15
C LEU A 49 -8.45 -2.72 2.12
N LEU A 50 -9.47 -1.98 2.56
CA LEU A 50 -9.42 -0.53 2.66
C LEU A 50 -8.38 -0.06 3.68
N GLN A 51 -8.29 -0.69 4.85
CA GLN A 51 -7.24 -0.42 5.83
C GLN A 51 -5.84 -0.73 5.30
N ILE A 52 -5.65 -1.89 4.67
CA ILE A 52 -4.37 -2.27 4.06
C ILE A 52 -3.96 -1.25 2.99
N SER A 53 -4.90 -0.80 2.15
CA SER A 53 -4.62 0.21 1.12
C SER A 53 -4.25 1.58 1.69
N ALA A 54 -4.85 1.97 2.82
CA ALA A 54 -4.48 3.22 3.51
C ALA A 54 -3.05 3.14 4.06
N ILE A 55 -2.72 2.05 4.77
CA ILE A 55 -1.39 1.84 5.35
C ILE A 55 -0.34 1.75 4.23
N ALA A 56 -0.63 1.03 3.14
CA ALA A 56 0.24 0.95 1.98
C ALA A 56 0.49 2.34 1.35
N THR A 57 -0.55 3.16 1.25
CA THR A 57 -0.42 4.53 0.73
C THR A 57 0.49 5.39 1.60
N PHE A 58 0.32 5.37 2.92
CA PHE A 58 1.22 6.08 3.84
C PHE A 58 2.66 5.57 3.74
N PHE A 59 2.86 4.26 3.64
CA PHE A 59 4.19 3.67 3.48
C PHE A 59 4.86 4.14 2.18
N PHE A 60 4.16 4.07 1.04
CA PHE A 60 4.71 4.52 -0.24
C PHE A 60 4.94 6.02 -0.29
N MET A 61 4.10 6.82 0.38
CA MET A 61 4.31 8.26 0.51
C MET A 61 5.55 8.58 1.37
N ALA A 62 5.75 7.87 2.48
CA ALA A 62 6.95 8.00 3.31
C ALA A 62 8.24 7.58 2.57
N MET A 63 8.16 6.51 1.78
CA MET A 63 9.24 6.08 0.88
C MET A 63 9.54 7.13 -0.17
N THR A 64 8.51 7.70 -0.81
CA THR A 64 8.65 8.77 -1.79
C THR A 64 9.37 9.99 -1.21
N ALA A 65 8.95 10.44 -0.03
CA ALA A 65 9.59 11.55 0.67
C ALA A 65 11.06 11.25 0.98
N SER A 66 11.35 10.02 1.43
CA SER A 66 12.70 9.58 1.75
C SER A 66 13.60 9.51 0.52
N TYR A 67 13.16 8.87 -0.57
CA TYR A 67 13.91 8.81 -1.83
C TYR A 67 14.01 10.16 -2.55
N GLY A 68 13.02 11.04 -2.36
CA GLY A 68 13.02 12.40 -2.88
C GLY A 68 14.12 13.26 -2.26
N ILE A 69 14.37 13.13 -0.94
CA ILE A 69 15.49 13.79 -0.27
C ILE A 69 16.85 13.26 -0.78
N LEU A 70 16.88 12.00 -1.20
CA LEU A 70 18.07 11.38 -1.79
C LEU A 70 18.22 11.64 -3.31
N ASP A 71 17.34 12.44 -3.93
CA ASP A 71 17.30 12.74 -5.38
C ASP A 71 17.35 11.50 -6.28
N GLN A 72 16.78 10.38 -5.80
CA GLN A 72 16.81 9.11 -6.52
C GLN A 72 15.60 8.95 -7.45
N PRO A 73 15.78 8.38 -8.66
CA PRO A 73 14.70 8.14 -9.61
C PRO A 73 13.60 7.20 -9.06
N TRP A 74 13.95 6.35 -8.09
CA TRP A 74 13.01 5.46 -7.40
C TRP A 74 11.88 6.21 -6.69
N ALA A 75 12.09 7.48 -6.28
CA ALA A 75 11.06 8.32 -5.67
C ALA A 75 9.83 8.44 -6.57
N TRP A 76 10.03 8.58 -7.89
CA TRP A 76 8.93 8.70 -8.86
C TRP A 76 8.08 7.44 -8.93
N LEU A 77 8.70 6.25 -8.89
CA LEU A 77 7.97 4.99 -8.90
C LEU A 77 7.12 4.85 -7.64
N TYR A 78 7.70 5.09 -6.47
CA TYR A 78 6.95 5.06 -5.21
C TYR A 78 5.84 6.12 -5.17
N MET A 79 6.04 7.28 -5.79
CA MET A 79 5.02 8.33 -5.88
C MET A 79 3.81 7.87 -6.70
N ILE A 80 4.06 7.24 -7.86
CA ILE A 80 2.99 6.70 -8.70
C ILE A 80 2.19 5.63 -7.94
N PHE A 81 2.89 4.74 -7.23
CA PHE A 81 2.23 3.73 -6.39
C PHE A 81 1.39 4.39 -5.29
N ALA A 82 1.95 5.36 -4.55
CA ALA A 82 1.24 6.08 -3.50
C ALA A 82 -0.01 6.80 -4.02
N CYS A 83 0.10 7.52 -5.15
CA CYS A 83 -1.04 8.17 -5.77
C CYS A 83 -2.10 7.15 -6.17
N LYS A 84 -1.72 6.07 -6.85
CA LYS A 84 -2.67 5.06 -7.34
C LYS A 84 -3.37 4.33 -6.20
N THR A 85 -2.64 3.91 -5.17
CA THR A 85 -3.24 3.26 -3.99
C THR A 85 -4.11 4.23 -3.21
N GLY A 86 -3.68 5.49 -3.09
CA GLY A 86 -4.41 6.55 -2.41
C GLY A 86 -5.71 6.94 -3.10
N THR A 87 -5.69 7.13 -4.43
CA THR A 87 -6.91 7.44 -5.21
C THR A 87 -7.90 6.29 -5.15
N TRP A 88 -7.42 5.04 -5.23
CA TRP A 88 -8.29 3.87 -5.09
C TRP A 88 -8.92 3.80 -3.70
N TRP A 89 -8.12 4.00 -2.65
CA TRP A 89 -8.60 4.08 -1.26
C TRP A 89 -9.66 5.17 -1.09
N LEU A 90 -9.39 6.40 -1.56
CA LEU A 90 -10.30 7.53 -1.47
C LEU A 90 -11.62 7.25 -2.19
N ARG A 91 -11.55 6.69 -3.41
CA ARG A 91 -12.74 6.31 -4.19
C ARG A 91 -13.58 5.26 -3.47
N CYS A 92 -12.94 4.24 -2.90
CA CYS A 92 -13.64 3.21 -2.12
C CYS A 92 -14.23 3.75 -0.81
N ALA A 93 -13.56 4.71 -0.16
CA ALA A 93 -14.06 5.35 1.05
C ALA A 93 -15.28 6.24 0.76
N ILE A 94 -15.28 6.99 -0.36
CA ILE A 94 -16.40 7.84 -0.78
C ILE A 94 -17.61 6.99 -1.19
N ASN A 95 -17.42 5.96 -2.03
CA ASN A 95 -18.50 5.07 -2.48
C ASN A 95 -19.18 4.26 -1.36
N ARG A 96 -18.61 4.26 -0.14
CA ARG A 96 -19.21 3.62 1.03
C ARG A 96 -20.01 4.58 1.91
N ARG A 97 -19.82 5.90 1.74
CA ARG A 97 -20.55 6.94 2.46
C ARG A 97 -21.78 7.44 1.67
N ALA A 98 -21.77 7.30 0.35
CA ALA A 98 -22.93 7.51 -0.52
C ALA A 98 -23.83 6.28 -0.50
#